data_AF-A0A916T3J1-F1
#
_entry.id   AF-A0A916T3J1-F1
#
_cell.length_a   1.000
_cell.length_b   1.000
_cell.length_c   1.000
_cell.angle_alpha   90.00
_cell.angle_beta   90.00
_cell.angle_gamma   90.00
#
_symmetry.space_group_name_H-M   'P 1'
#
loop_
_entity.id
_entity.type
_entity.pdbx_description
1 polymer ?
#
loop_
_entity_poly.entity_id
_entity_poly.type
_entity_poly.pdbx_seq_one_letter_code
_entity_poly.pdbx_strand_id
1 'polypeptide(L)'
;MVKPTRRISIVLGGVAIALLSTAPIASADHVNVPKPPTPPWSRTADGLTYCFVGHCESWDKLNNYVCQTGVPTGPVCDVIMAAVRALPPVDVGNFVPHNIIP
;
A
#
# COMPACT_ATOMS: atom_id res chain seq x y z
N MET A 1 53.43 -32.87 -6.12
CA MET A 1 52.21 -33.09 -5.32
C MET A 1 51.33 -31.86 -5.44
N VAL A 2 50.31 -31.92 -6.30
CA VAL A 2 49.39 -30.80 -6.59
C VAL A 2 48.09 -31.10 -5.85
N LYS A 3 47.69 -30.24 -4.90
CA LYS A 3 46.50 -30.43 -4.06
C LYS A 3 45.34 -29.62 -4.67
N PRO A 4 44.12 -30.18 -4.79
CA PRO A 4 43.09 -29.64 -5.68
C PRO A 4 42.39 -28.39 -5.14
N THR A 5 42.19 -27.46 -6.07
CA THR A 5 41.43 -26.20 -5.98
C THR A 5 39.97 -26.47 -5.62
N ARG A 6 39.53 -26.04 -4.43
CA ARG A 6 38.11 -26.03 -4.04
C ARG A 6 37.47 -24.71 -4.50
N ARG A 7 36.83 -24.73 -5.67
CA ARG A 7 35.90 -23.68 -6.09
C ARG A 7 34.64 -23.81 -5.25
N ILE A 8 34.38 -22.81 -4.39
CA ILE A 8 33.13 -22.71 -3.64
C ILE A 8 32.12 -22.03 -4.57
N SER A 9 31.28 -22.83 -5.22
CA SER A 9 30.09 -22.34 -5.90
C SER A 9 29.06 -21.97 -4.84
N ILE A 10 28.87 -20.67 -4.60
CA ILE A 10 27.71 -20.19 -3.84
C ILE A 10 26.50 -20.35 -4.76
N VAL A 11 25.69 -21.36 -4.46
CA VAL A 11 24.39 -21.61 -5.08
C VAL A 11 23.51 -20.40 -4.78
N LEU A 12 23.04 -19.73 -5.84
CA LEU A 12 21.92 -18.79 -5.78
C LEU A 12 20.71 -19.52 -5.19
N GLY A 13 20.51 -19.37 -3.88
CA GLY A 13 19.28 -19.77 -3.20
C GLY A 13 18.22 -18.73 -3.47
N GLY A 14 17.55 -18.82 -4.62
CA GLY A 14 16.37 -18.05 -4.93
C GLY A 14 15.27 -18.36 -3.93
N VAL A 15 15.01 -17.44 -3.01
CA VAL A 15 13.81 -17.45 -2.17
C VAL A 15 12.69 -16.87 -3.02
N ALA A 16 12.08 -17.73 -3.84
CA ALA A 16 10.83 -17.44 -4.51
C ALA A 16 9.71 -17.51 -3.45
N ILE A 17 9.34 -16.37 -2.87
CA ILE A 17 8.09 -16.24 -2.11
C ILE A 17 6.97 -16.10 -3.15
N ALA A 18 6.56 -17.25 -3.69
CA ALA A 18 5.34 -17.37 -4.43
C ALA A 18 4.16 -17.43 -3.44
N LEU A 19 3.57 -16.28 -3.15
CA LEU A 19 2.21 -16.17 -2.62
C LEU A 19 1.47 -15.12 -3.46
N LEU A 20 1.31 -15.42 -4.75
CA LEU A 20 0.30 -14.81 -5.60
C LEU A 20 -1.06 -15.43 -5.21
N SER A 21 -1.63 -14.99 -4.10
CA SER A 21 -3.06 -15.14 -3.87
C SER A 21 -3.77 -14.19 -4.82
N THR A 22 -4.07 -14.65 -6.04
CA THR A 22 -4.99 -13.98 -6.95
C THR A 22 -6.41 -14.19 -6.45
N ALA A 23 -6.74 -13.56 -5.31
CA ALA A 23 -8.13 -13.26 -5.04
C ALA A 23 -8.55 -12.23 -6.11
N PRO A 24 -9.66 -12.46 -6.85
CA PRO A 24 -10.27 -11.39 -7.61
C PRO A 24 -10.72 -10.36 -6.58
N ILE A 25 -9.90 -9.34 -6.38
CA ILE A 25 -10.24 -8.12 -5.70
C ILE A 25 -11.40 -7.54 -6.49
N ALA A 26 -12.61 -7.77 -6.01
CA ALA A 26 -13.81 -7.15 -6.54
C ALA A 26 -13.50 -5.66 -6.62
N SER A 27 -13.51 -5.12 -7.84
CA SER A 27 -13.36 -3.69 -8.05
C SER A 27 -14.48 -3.04 -7.25
N ALA A 28 -14.12 -2.39 -6.15
CA ALA A 28 -15.04 -1.51 -5.48
C ALA A 28 -15.21 -0.30 -6.40
N ASP A 29 -16.44 0.17 -6.60
CA ASP A 29 -16.65 1.40 -7.34
C ASP A 29 -15.75 2.50 -6.78
N HIS A 30 -15.06 3.21 -7.66
CA HIS A 30 -14.12 4.25 -7.27
C HIS A 30 -14.85 5.33 -6.46
N VAL A 31 -14.40 5.58 -5.22
CA VAL A 31 -14.91 6.75 -4.47
C VAL A 31 -14.06 7.94 -4.87
N ASN A 32 -14.69 8.90 -5.54
CA ASN A 32 -14.04 10.14 -5.93
C ASN A 32 -13.99 11.10 -4.73
N VAL A 33 -13.02 10.88 -3.84
CA VAL A 33 -12.69 11.82 -2.77
C VAL A 33 -11.57 12.75 -3.26
N PRO A 34 -11.84 14.04 -3.47
CA PRO A 34 -10.81 14.99 -3.88
C PRO A 34 -9.80 15.19 -2.74
N LYS A 35 -8.51 15.27 -3.08
CA LYS A 35 -7.47 15.60 -2.11
C LYS A 35 -7.76 16.99 -1.50
N PRO A 36 -7.74 17.14 -0.17
CA PRO A 36 -8.12 18.38 0.47
C PRO A 36 -7.13 19.50 0.11
N PRO A 37 -7.62 20.74 -0.08
CA PRO A 37 -6.77 21.90 -0.28
C PRO A 37 -5.98 22.18 1.01
N THR A 38 -4.74 22.63 0.87
CA THR A 38 -3.91 23.09 2.00
C THR A 38 -4.58 24.29 2.70
N PRO A 39 -4.08 24.71 3.87
CA PRO A 39 -4.51 24.39 5.25
C PRO A 39 -6.04 24.28 5.47
N PRO A 40 -6.53 23.62 6.55
CA PRO A 40 -5.81 23.20 7.77
C PRO A 40 -5.24 21.77 7.75
N TRP A 41 -5.30 21.08 6.62
CA TRP A 41 -4.78 19.71 6.47
C TRP A 41 -3.25 19.68 6.47
N SER A 42 -2.68 18.69 7.17
CA SER A 42 -1.27 18.35 7.12
C SER A 42 -1.04 17.21 6.13
N ARG A 43 0.01 17.30 5.31
CA ARG A 43 0.33 16.28 4.29
C ARG A 43 1.57 15.49 4.71
N THR A 44 1.53 14.17 4.56
CA THR A 44 2.69 13.31 4.78
C THR A 44 3.79 13.53 3.73
N ALA A 45 5.04 13.17 4.06
CA ALA A 45 6.19 13.42 3.20
C ALA A 45 6.13 12.73 1.83
N ASP A 46 5.45 11.59 1.75
CA ASP A 46 5.18 10.85 0.52
C ASP A 46 4.01 11.44 -0.30
N GLY A 47 3.27 12.42 0.25
CA GLY A 47 2.16 13.09 -0.41
C GLY A 47 0.89 12.24 -0.56
N LEU A 48 0.84 11.08 0.11
CA LEU A 48 -0.24 10.11 -0.03
C LEU A 48 -1.32 10.24 1.05
N THR A 49 -1.01 10.83 2.20
CA THR A 49 -1.93 10.93 3.33
C THR A 49 -2.09 12.39 3.76
N TYR A 50 -3.33 12.78 4.05
CA TYR A 50 -3.70 14.11 4.50
C TYR A 50 -4.44 13.98 5.82
N CYS A 51 -3.98 14.66 6.86
CA CYS A 51 -4.53 14.57 8.21
C CYS A 51 -5.10 15.91 8.70
N PHE A 52 -6.30 15.88 9.28
CA PHE A 52 -6.95 16.98 9.97
C PHE A 52 -7.74 16.48 11.19
N VAL A 53 -7.47 17.05 12.37
CA VAL A 53 -8.20 16.80 13.64
C VAL A 53 -8.45 15.31 13.91
N GLY A 54 -7.39 14.49 13.92
CA GLY A 54 -7.49 13.06 14.24
C GLY A 54 -8.07 12.18 13.15
N HIS A 55 -8.44 12.75 11.99
CA HIS A 55 -8.82 12.03 10.79
C HIS A 55 -7.72 12.16 9.74
N CYS A 56 -7.33 11.06 9.11
CA CYS A 56 -6.46 11.12 7.93
C CYS A 56 -7.03 10.38 6.75
N GLU A 57 -7.11 11.05 5.62
CA GLU A 57 -7.51 10.47 4.34
C GLU A 57 -6.25 10.06 3.57
N SER A 58 -6.32 8.93 2.87
CA SER A 58 -5.18 8.36 2.16
C SER A 58 -5.53 7.95 0.74
N TRP A 59 -4.57 8.17 -0.17
CA TRP A 59 -4.67 7.83 -1.58
C TRP A 59 -3.52 6.93 -2.00
N ASP A 60 -3.74 6.16 -3.07
CA ASP A 60 -2.65 5.43 -3.72
C ASP A 60 -1.78 6.36 -4.59
N LYS A 61 -0.73 5.78 -5.16
CA LYS A 61 0.22 6.49 -6.02
C LYS A 61 -0.38 6.95 -7.36
N LEU A 62 -1.57 6.44 -7.72
CA LEU A 62 -2.32 6.82 -8.91
C LEU A 62 -3.40 7.87 -8.61
N ASN A 63 -3.49 8.32 -7.35
CA ASN A 63 -4.47 9.28 -6.82
C ASN A 63 -5.88 8.72 -6.65
N ASN A 64 -6.05 7.40 -6.53
CA ASN A 64 -7.34 6.84 -6.11
C ASN A 64 -7.44 6.88 -4.59
N TYR A 65 -8.62 7.20 -4.09
CA TYR A 65 -8.90 7.17 -2.66
C TYR A 65 -8.83 5.72 -2.15
N VAL A 66 -8.19 5.53 -1.00
CA VAL A 66 -7.97 4.19 -0.42
C VAL A 66 -8.78 4.04 0.85
N CYS A 67 -8.56 4.93 1.82
CA CYS A 67 -9.16 4.82 3.14
C CYS A 67 -9.00 6.08 3.98
N GLN A 68 -9.79 6.14 5.05
CA GLN A 68 -9.71 7.12 6.11
C GLN A 68 -9.37 6.46 7.45
N THR A 69 -8.49 7.09 8.22
CA THR A 69 -8.23 6.80 9.63
C THR A 69 -9.09 7.70 10.51
N GLY A 70 -9.46 7.23 11.71
CA GLY A 70 -10.42 7.91 12.59
C GLY A 70 -11.83 7.31 12.58
N VAL A 71 -12.03 6.24 11.81
CA VAL A 71 -13.15 5.31 11.85
C VAL A 71 -12.66 3.95 12.39
N PRO A 72 -13.54 3.01 12.79
CA PRO A 72 -13.12 1.71 13.37
C PRO A 72 -12.16 0.90 12.49
N THR A 73 -12.09 1.22 11.19
CA THR A 73 -11.20 0.59 10.19
C THR A 73 -9.81 1.21 10.10
N GLY A 74 -9.45 2.17 10.97
CA GLY A 74 -8.13 2.81 11.01
C GLY A 74 -6.93 1.84 10.91
N PRO A 75 -6.86 0.76 11.71
CA PRO A 75 -5.75 -0.20 11.63
C PRO A 75 -5.64 -0.92 10.29
N VAL A 76 -6.77 -1.15 9.60
CA VAL A 76 -6.77 -1.75 8.26
C VAL A 76 -6.19 -0.76 7.25
N CYS A 77 -6.52 0.53 7.40
CA CYS A 77 -5.97 1.59 6.56
C CYS A 77 -4.44 1.68 6.69
N ASP A 78 -3.90 1.57 7.90
CA ASP A 78 -2.45 1.59 8.13
C ASP A 78 -1.73 0.46 7.40
N VAL A 79 -2.28 -0.76 7.45
CA VAL A 79 -1.72 -1.93 6.76
C VAL A 79 -1.79 -1.78 5.25
N ILE A 80 -2.93 -1.35 4.71
CA ILE A 80 -3.10 -1.13 3.26
C ILE A 80 -2.12 -0.05 2.80
N MET A 81 -2.01 1.05 3.53
CA MET A 81 -1.15 2.15 3.15
C MET A 81 0.35 1.82 3.30
N ALA A 82 0.72 0.93 4.22
CA ALA A 82 2.07 0.36 4.23
C ALA A 82 2.35 -0.44 2.95
N ALA A 83 1.38 -1.22 2.47
CA ALA A 83 1.50 -1.96 1.21
C ALA A 83 1.55 -1.01 -0.01
N VAL A 84 0.70 0.01 -0.07
CA VAL A 84 0.71 1.06 -1.13
C VAL A 84 2.09 1.72 -1.23
N ARG A 85 2.72 1.98 -0.08
CA ARG A 85 4.07 2.59 -0.02
C ARG A 85 5.14 1.63 -0.54
N ALA A 86 5.06 0.35 -0.16
CA ALA A 86 6.03 -0.67 -0.54
C ALA A 86 5.92 -1.13 -2.01
N LEU A 87 4.70 -1.17 -2.56
CA LEU A 87 4.43 -1.65 -3.92
C LEU A 87 4.70 -0.56 -4.97
N PRO A 88 5.01 -0.92 -6.23
CA PRO A 88 4.99 0.03 -7.34
C PRO A 88 3.60 0.70 -7.49
N PRO A 89 3.46 1.78 -8.28
CA PRO A 89 2.18 2.42 -8.52
C PRO A 89 1.16 1.41 -9.08
N VAL A 90 0.17 1.06 -8.25
CA VAL A 90 -0.92 0.16 -8.57
C VAL A 90 -2.21 0.75 -8.02
N ASP A 91 -3.32 0.35 -8.62
CA ASP A 91 -4.65 0.91 -8.43
C ASP A 91 -5.35 0.38 -7.17
N VAL A 92 -4.70 0.51 -6.00
CA VAL A 92 -5.20 -0.07 -4.74
C VAL A 92 -6.55 0.52 -4.36
N GLY A 93 -6.77 1.81 -4.61
CA GLY A 93 -8.03 2.47 -4.24
C GLY A 93 -9.26 1.81 -4.88
N ASN A 94 -9.13 1.33 -6.11
CA ASN A 94 -10.23 0.65 -6.82
C ASN A 94 -10.51 -0.77 -6.30
N PHE A 95 -9.69 -1.30 -5.40
CA PHE A 95 -9.84 -2.63 -4.84
C PHE A 95 -10.25 -2.64 -3.38
N VAL A 96 -10.19 -1.50 -2.70
CA VAL A 96 -10.61 -1.40 -1.30
C VAL A 96 -12.14 -1.24 -1.26
N PRO A 97 -12.88 -2.17 -0.64
CA PRO A 97 -14.33 -2.06 -0.56
C PRO A 97 -14.72 -0.90 0.35
N HIS A 98 -15.18 0.19 -0.25
CA HIS A 98 -15.60 1.40 0.46
C HIS A 98 -16.85 1.18 1.34
N ASN A 99 -17.62 0.10 1.12
CA ASN A 99 -18.73 -0.31 1.98
C ASN A 99 -18.31 -0.82 3.39
N ILE A 100 -17.02 -0.98 3.63
CA ILE A 100 -16.48 -1.38 4.95
C ILE A 100 -15.99 -0.14 5.72
N ILE A 101 -15.95 1.03 5.07
CA ILE A 101 -15.54 2.30 5.64
C ILE A 101 -16.85 3.09 5.89
N PRO A 102 -17.33 3.17 7.14
CA PRO A 102 -18.56 3.90 7.46
C PRO A 102 -18.43 5.40 7.21
#